data_AF-A0A7C5L699-F1
#
_entry.id   AF-A0A7C5L699-F1
#
_cell.length_a   1.000
_cell.length_b   1.000
_cell.length_c   1.000
_cell.angle_alpha   90.00
_cell.angle_beta   90.00
_cell.angle_gamma   90.00
#
_symmetry.space_group_name_H-M   'P 1'
#
loop_
_entity.id
_entity.type
_entity.pdbx_description
1 polymer ?
#
loop_
_entity_poly.entity_id
_entity_poly.type
_entity_poly.pdbx_seq_one_letter_code
_entity_poly.pdbx_strand_id
1 'polypeptide(L)' 'GFSTERISILKKAYRILFRSKLLKHEAFERLRKEFENNPDVELLIDFIERTRRGVAKDAGGKG' A
#
# COMPACT_ATOMS: atom_id res chain seq x y z
N GLY A 1 -2.79 -12.85 -17.42
CA GLY A 1 -2.63 -11.41 -17.13
C GLY A 1 -3.47 -11.04 -15.92
N PHE A 2 -3.19 -9.93 -15.25
CA PHE A 2 -3.98 -9.47 -14.11
C PHE A 2 -5.31 -8.86 -14.56
N SER A 3 -6.40 -9.17 -13.84
CA SER A 3 -7.71 -8.56 -14.08
C SER A 3 -7.67 -7.05 -13.79
N THR A 4 -8.47 -6.28 -14.52
CA THR A 4 -8.63 -4.83 -14.31
C THR A 4 -9.07 -4.49 -12.89
N GLU A 5 -9.93 -5.31 -12.29
CA GLU A 5 -10.34 -5.17 -10.89
C GLU A 5 -9.16 -5.28 -9.93
N ARG A 6 -8.31 -6.29 -10.14
CA ARG A 6 -7.11 -6.56 -9.35
C ARG A 6 -6.11 -5.40 -9.44
N ILE A 7 -5.91 -4.86 -10.65
CA ILE A 7 -5.07 -3.66 -10.88
C ILE A 7 -5.67 -2.43 -10.19
N SER A 8 -6.99 -2.26 -10.22
CA SER A 8 -7.68 -1.13 -9.59
C SER A 8 -7.53 -1.14 -8.07
N ILE A 9 -7.65 -2.32 -7.45
CA ILE A 9 -7.44 -2.53 -6.01
C ILE A 9 -6.00 -2.17 -5.63
N LEU A 10 -5.01 -2.70 -6.35
CA LEU A 10 -3.60 -2.39 -6.09
C LEU A 10 -3.28 -0.90 -6.25
N LYS A 11 -3.87 -0.22 -7.24
CA LYS A 11 -3.73 1.24 -7.41
C LYS A 11 -4.29 2.02 -6.24
N LYS A 12 -5.47 1.64 -5.72
CA LYS A 12 -6.05 2.26 -4.52
C LYS A 12 -5.16 2.04 -3.31
N ALA A 13 -4.67 0.81 -3.13
CA ALA A 13 -3.79 0.47 -2.02
C ALA A 13 -2.47 1.27 -2.03
N TYR A 14 -1.83 1.36 -3.20
CA TYR A 14 -0.64 2.17 -3.43
C TYR A 14 -0.89 3.66 -3.10
N ARG A 15 -2.04 4.20 -3.52
CA ARG A 15 -2.39 5.60 -3.23
C ARG A 15 -2.56 5.84 -1.74
N ILE A 16 -3.18 4.90 -1.01
CA ILE A 16 -3.31 5.01 0.44
C ILE A 16 -1.93 5.00 1.12
N LEU A 17 -1.03 4.12 0.68
CA LEU A 17 0.32 3.97 1.26
C LEU A 17 1.27 5.13 1.01
N PHE A 18 1.29 5.66 -0.21
CA PHE A 18 2.31 6.63 -0.63
C PHE A 18 1.78 8.06 -0.79
N ARG A 19 0.48 8.24 -1.07
CA ARG A 19 -0.13 9.56 -1.29
C ARG A 19 -0.96 10.05 -0.11
N SER A 20 -1.31 9.20 0.84
CA SER A 20 -1.89 9.69 2.09
C SER A 20 -0.79 10.29 2.96
N LYS A 21 -1.10 11.37 3.67
CA LYS A 21 -0.24 11.90 4.75
C LYS A 21 -0.23 10.99 6.00
N LEU A 22 -0.62 9.72 5.85
CA LEU A 22 -0.73 8.75 6.93
C LEU A 22 0.64 8.16 7.26
N LEU A 23 0.83 7.80 8.52
CA LEU A 23 1.95 6.94 8.91
C LEU A 23 1.75 5.54 8.31
N LYS A 24 2.84 4.81 8.10
CA LYS A 24 2.80 3.47 7.49
C LYS A 24 1.83 2.53 8.22
N HIS A 25 1.89 2.53 9.55
CA HIS A 25 1.00 1.70 10.38
C HIS A 25 -0.47 2.07 10.16
N GLU A 26 -0.83 3.36 10.15
CA GLU A 26 -2.20 3.80 9.91
C GLU A 26 -2.67 3.45 8.49
N ALA A 27 -1.78 3.58 7.50
CA ALA A 27 -2.08 3.15 6.14
C ALA A 27 -2.36 1.64 6.07
N PHE A 28 -1.58 0.81 6.78
CA PHE A 28 -1.83 -0.64 6.85
C PHE A 28 -3.15 -0.99 7.52
N GLU A 29 -3.47 -0.37 8.65
CA GLU A 29 -4.75 -0.59 9.32
C GLU A 29 -5.93 -0.21 8.42
N ARG A 30 -5.83 0.93 7.75
CA ARG A 30 -6.84 1.35 6.79
C ARG A 30 -6.98 0.37 5.64
N LEU A 31 -5.87 -0.13 5.09
CA LEU A 31 -5.91 -1.10 4.00
C LEU A 31 -6.52 -2.44 4.42
N ARG A 32 -6.15 -2.95 5.61
CA ARG A 32 -6.75 -4.17 6.15
C ARG A 32 -8.26 -4.00 6.37
N LYS A 33 -8.71 -2.80 6.75
CA LYS A 33 -10.13 -2.50 6.94
C LYS A 33 -10.91 -2.28 5.65
N GLU A 34 -10.34 -1.56 4.67
CA GLU A 34 -11.01 -1.30 3.37
C GLU A 34 -11.01 -2.52 2.44
N PHE A 35 -9.97 -3.35 2.50
CA PHE A 35 -9.76 -4.48 1.61
C PHE A 35 -9.63 -5.80 2.38
N GLU A 36 -10.41 -5.92 3.47
CA GLU A 36 -10.45 -7.12 4.29
C GLU A 36 -10.67 -8.36 3.41
N ASN A 37 -9.81 -9.37 3.53
CA ASN A 37 -9.77 -10.60 2.71
C ASN A 37 -9.25 -10.45 1.27
N ASN A 38 -8.61 -9.35 0.88
CA ASN A 38 -7.98 -9.25 -0.44
C ASN A 38 -6.51 -9.76 -0.41
N PRO A 39 -6.20 -10.87 -1.10
CA PRO A 39 -4.87 -11.48 -1.03
C PRO A 39 -3.77 -10.60 -1.65
N ASP A 40 -4.10 -9.75 -2.64
CA ASP A 40 -3.12 -8.85 -3.26
C ASP A 40 -2.74 -7.70 -2.34
N VAL A 41 -3.70 -7.18 -1.57
CA VAL A 41 -3.46 -6.10 -0.60
C VAL A 41 -2.69 -6.64 0.60
N GLU A 42 -3.04 -7.82 1.11
CA GLU A 42 -2.30 -8.51 2.17
C GLU A 42 -0.84 -8.74 1.76
N LEU A 43 -0.59 -9.24 0.53
CA LEU A 43 0.76 -9.44 0.00
C LEU A 43 1.55 -8.12 -0.06
N LEU A 44 0.89 -7.02 -0.48
CA LEU A 44 1.51 -5.70 -0.53
C LEU A 44 1.90 -5.20 0.87
N ILE A 45 1.03 -5.38 1.86
CA ILE A 45 1.30 -4.98 3.25
C ILE A 45 2.48 -5.81 3.80
N ASP A 46 2.44 -7.13 3.69
CA ASP A 46 3.51 -8.02 4.17
C ASP A 46 4.85 -7.69 3.50
N PHE A 47 4.86 -7.45 2.18
CA PHE A 47 6.07 -7.03 1.46
C PHE A 47 6.67 -5.75 2.06
N ILE A 48 5.84 -4.73 2.27
CA ILE A 48 6.30 -3.45 2.82
C ILE A 48 6.74 -3.60 4.27
N GLU A 49 6.03 -4.38 5.08
CA GLU A 49 6.33 -4.64 6.48
C GLU A 49 7.67 -5.40 6.64
N ARG A 50 7.94 -6.39 5.78
CA ARG A 50 9.19 -7.16 5.76
C ARG A 50 10.39 -6.36 5.25
N THR A 51 10.19 -5.29 4.47
CA THR A 51 11.30 -4.46 3.98
C THR A 51 11.95 -3.63 5.08
N ARG A 52 13.01 -4.19 5.68
CA ARG A 52 13.79 -3.65 6.81
C ARG A 52 14.38 -2.24 6.61
N ARG A 53 14.65 -1.81 5.38
CA ARG A 53 15.18 -0.46 5.05
C ARG A 53 14.08 0.58 4.77
N GLY A 54 12.82 0.17 4.83
CA GLY A 54 11.69 0.95 4.35
C GLY A 54 11.54 0.89 2.83
N VAL A 55 10.31 1.03 2.34
CA VAL A 55 10.02 1.30 0.93
C VAL A 55 10.59 2.66 0.52
N ALA A 56 11.15 2.73 -0.69
CA ALA A 56 11.62 3.97 -1.30
C ALA A 56 10.53 5.04 -1.16
N LYS A 57 10.84 6.13 -0.45
CA LYS A 57 9.95 7.29 -0.40
C LYS A 57 9.94 7.93 -1.78
N ASP A 58 8.75 8.38 -2.20
CA ASP A 58 8.55 9.22 -3.39
C ASP A 58 9.72 10.22 -3.48
N ALA A 59 10.50 10.19 -4.56
CA ALA A 59 11.67 11.05 -4.77
C ALA A 59 11.30 12.55 -4.98
N GLY A 60 10.13 12.96 -4.50
CA GLY A 60 9.53 14.28 -4.65
C GLY A 60 9.41 15.08 -3.36
N GLY A 61 10.24 14.79 -2.35
CA GLY A 61 10.41 15.69 -1.21
C GLY A 61 11.15 16.95 -1.66
N LYS A 62 10.43 17.93 -2.22
CA LYS A 62 10.89 19.33 -2.11
C LYS A 62 10.92 19.66 -0.63
N GLY A 63 12.13 19.85 -0.10
CA GLY A 63 12.35 20.67 1.09
C GLY A 63 11.93 22.12 0.85
#